data_AF-A0A2G9PV43-F1
#
_entry.id   AF-A0A2G9PV43-F1
#
_cell.length_a   1.000
_cell.length_b   1.000
_cell.length_c   1.000
_cell.angle_alpha   90.00
_cell.angle_beta   90.00
_cell.angle_gamma   90.00
#
_symmetry.space_group_name_H-M   'P 1'
#
loop_
_entity.id
_entity.type
_entity.pdbx_description
1 polymer ?
#
loop_
_entity_poly.entity_id
_entity_poly.type
_entity_poly.pdbx_seq_one_letter_code
_entity_poly.pdbx_strand_id
1 'polypeptide(L)'
;MKIKLTKHIWYKIAIAVAVFWFADFILHLTGVGESNYYYTLKFVNSFLLAFIWFVVIDSKNIWKRVLYSFIAGTWISFTYLISSYSGFVQFFGVYALYSPPPFVIFGIFLSPFFWWIYHSLVFLAGVEIARKFVK
;
A
#
# COMPACT_ATOMS: atom_id res chain seq x y z
N MET A 1 9.45 21.20 16.00
CA MET A 1 8.31 20.36 16.45
C MET A 1 8.87 19.07 17.04
N LYS A 2 8.75 18.83 18.36
CA LYS A 2 9.25 17.58 18.97
C LYS A 2 8.21 16.48 18.71
N ILE A 3 8.54 15.53 17.84
CA ILE A 3 7.74 14.32 17.62
C ILE A 3 7.82 13.48 18.90
N LYS A 4 6.71 13.37 19.65
CA LYS A 4 6.60 12.40 20.75
C LYS A 4 5.87 11.17 20.23
N LEU A 5 6.60 10.07 20.06
CA LEU A 5 6.00 8.76 19.77
C LEU A 5 5.25 8.28 21.02
N THR A 6 3.93 8.16 20.91
CA THR A 6 3.07 7.66 22.00
C THR A 6 2.56 6.25 21.67
N LYS A 7 2.13 5.50 22.68
CA LYS A 7 1.49 4.19 22.49
C LYS A 7 0.27 4.29 21.55
N HIS A 8 -0.46 5.40 21.59
CA HIS A 8 -1.64 5.63 20.75
C HIS A 8 -1.27 5.74 19.26
N ILE A 9 -0.16 6.41 18.94
CA ILE A 9 0.36 6.48 17.56
C ILE A 9 0.71 5.07 17.06
N TRP A 10 1.39 4.27 17.88
CA TRP A 10 1.72 2.88 17.52
C TRP A 10 0.48 2.02 17.29
N TYR A 11 -0.58 2.16 18.11
CA TYR A 11 -1.84 1.46 17.86
C TYR A 11 -2.51 1.91 16.56
N LYS A 12 -2.50 3.22 16.26
CA LYS A 12 -3.03 3.74 14.98
C LYS A 12 -2.30 3.14 13.79
N ILE A 13 -0.96 3.09 13.84
CA ILE A 13 -0.13 2.48 12.79
C ILE A 13 -0.46 0.99 12.66
N ALA A 14 -0.48 0.24 13.76
CA ALA A 14 -0.76 -1.19 13.74
C ALA A 14 -2.12 -1.50 13.12
N ILE A 15 -3.17 -0.74 13.46
CA ILE A 15 -4.51 -0.91 12.89
C ILE A 15 -4.50 -0.61 11.38
N ALA A 16 -3.87 0.48 10.94
CA ALA A 16 -3.83 0.84 9.53
C ALA A 16 -3.09 -0.22 8.69
N VAL A 17 -1.96 -0.73 9.20
CA VAL A 17 -1.19 -1.80 8.56
C VAL A 17 -1.97 -3.11 8.54
N ALA A 18 -2.64 -3.47 9.64
CA ALA A 18 -3.45 -4.68 9.70
C ALA A 18 -4.62 -4.64 8.71
N VAL A 19 -5.31 -3.50 8.58
CA VAL A 19 -6.37 -3.32 7.57
C VAL A 19 -5.81 -3.48 6.17
N PHE A 20 -4.67 -2.84 5.89
CA PHE A 20 -4.02 -2.94 4.58
C PHE A 20 -3.66 -4.38 4.24
N TRP A 21 -2.99 -5.05 5.17
CA TRP A 21 -2.49 -6.41 4.98
C TRP A 21 -3.62 -7.44 4.91
N PHE A 22 -4.69 -7.28 5.69
CA PHE A 22 -5.86 -8.15 5.62
C PHE A 22 -6.61 -8.01 4.30
N ALA A 23 -6.78 -6.77 3.81
CA ALA A 23 -7.36 -6.55 2.51
C ALA A 23 -6.50 -7.19 1.41
N ASP A 24 -5.18 -7.00 1.48
CA ASP A 24 -4.23 -7.55 0.52
C ASP A 24 -4.27 -9.08 0.53
N PHE A 25 -4.29 -9.69 1.72
CA PHE A 25 -4.45 -11.14 1.89
C PHE A 25 -5.73 -11.67 1.23
N ILE A 26 -6.88 -11.00 1.43
CA ILE A 26 -8.13 -11.37 0.76
C ILE A 26 -7.97 -11.34 -0.76
N LEU A 27 -7.29 -10.32 -1.28
CA LEU A 27 -7.06 -10.16 -2.71
C LEU A 27 -6.22 -11.31 -3.29
N HIS A 28 -5.24 -11.82 -2.55
CA HIS A 28 -4.46 -13.01 -2.96
C HIS A 28 -5.31 -14.28 -2.98
N LEU A 29 -6.24 -14.45 -2.02
CA LEU A 29 -7.17 -15.58 -2.04
C LEU A 29 -8.05 -15.58 -3.29
N THR A 30 -8.28 -14.42 -3.91
CA THR A 30 -9.02 -14.32 -5.18
C THR A 30 -8.22 -14.67 -6.43
N GLY A 31 -6.96 -15.12 -6.29
CA GLY A 31 -6.14 -15.60 -7.40
C GLY A 31 -5.01 -14.66 -7.82
N VAL A 32 -4.70 -13.63 -7.03
CA VAL A 32 -3.50 -12.81 -7.25
C VAL A 32 -2.29 -13.57 -6.72
N GLY A 33 -1.50 -14.15 -7.62
CA GLY A 33 -0.26 -14.85 -7.27
C GLY A 33 0.91 -13.87 -7.11
N GLU A 34 1.47 -13.77 -5.91
CA GLU A 34 2.67 -12.98 -5.63
C GLU A 34 3.73 -13.78 -4.86
N SER A 35 4.98 -13.38 -5.03
CA SER A 35 6.09 -13.90 -4.24
C SER A 35 6.10 -13.34 -2.80
N ASN A 36 6.68 -14.08 -1.85
CA ASN A 36 6.91 -13.62 -0.48
C ASN A 36 7.69 -12.29 -0.40
N TYR A 37 8.53 -12.01 -1.40
CA TYR A 37 9.26 -10.75 -1.49
C TYR A 37 8.31 -9.56 -1.69
N TYR A 38 7.34 -9.65 -2.60
CA TYR A 38 6.35 -8.57 -2.83
C TYR A 38 5.43 -8.38 -1.63
N TYR A 39 5.06 -9.48 -0.97
CA TYR A 39 4.26 -9.44 0.25
C TYR A 39 4.98 -8.68 1.37
N THR A 40 6.27 -8.97 1.57
CA THR A 40 7.11 -8.27 2.54
C THR A 40 7.29 -6.79 2.16
N LEU A 41 7.50 -6.49 0.88
CA LEU A 41 7.65 -5.13 0.37
C LEU A 41 6.40 -4.27 0.65
N LYS A 42 5.21 -4.81 0.38
CA LYS A 42 3.94 -4.11 0.67
C LYS A 42 3.74 -3.90 2.16
N PHE A 43 4.04 -4.89 2.99
CA PHE A 43 3.99 -4.76 4.45
C PHE A 43 4.90 -3.62 4.95
N VAL A 44 6.17 -3.60 4.54
CA VAL A 44 7.13 -2.56 4.94
C VAL A 44 6.69 -1.17 4.48
N ASN A 45 6.22 -1.04 3.23
CA ASN A 45 5.74 0.24 2.72
C ASN A 45 4.48 0.72 3.44
N SER A 46 3.51 -0.15 3.68
CA SER A 46 2.29 0.21 4.42
C SER A 46 2.62 0.69 5.84
N PHE A 47 3.58 0.05 6.51
CA PHE A 47 4.06 0.47 7.82
C PHE A 47 4.75 1.83 7.78
N LEU A 48 5.68 2.04 6.85
CA LEU A 48 6.39 3.30 6.70
C LEU A 48 5.44 4.46 6.40
N LEU A 49 4.49 4.26 5.48
CA LEU A 49 3.52 5.28 5.09
C LEU A 49 2.54 5.57 6.22
N ALA A 50 2.07 4.56 6.95
CA ALA A 50 1.25 4.77 8.14
C ALA A 50 2.02 5.52 9.24
N PHE A 51 3.30 5.20 9.43
CA PHE A 51 4.18 5.91 10.33
C PHE A 51 4.30 7.39 9.94
N ILE A 52 4.66 7.69 8.70
CA ILE A 52 4.75 9.08 8.22
C ILE A 52 3.43 9.80 8.42
N TRP A 53 2.31 9.17 8.08
CA TRP A 53 0.99 9.75 8.28
C TRP A 53 0.72 10.13 9.74
N PHE A 54 0.79 9.18 10.68
CA PHE A 54 0.40 9.41 12.07
C PHE A 54 1.44 10.17 12.90
N VAL A 55 2.69 10.20 12.46
CA VAL A 55 3.79 10.85 13.19
C VAL A 55 4.03 12.27 12.69
N VAL A 56 3.92 12.50 11.38
CA VAL A 56 4.28 13.78 10.75
C VAL A 56 3.07 14.63 10.40
N ILE A 57 2.00 14.02 9.87
CA ILE A 57 0.89 14.76 9.26
C ILE A 57 -0.33 14.84 10.19
N ASP A 58 -0.83 13.70 10.66
CA ASP A 58 -2.04 13.47 11.48
C ASP A 58 -3.15 14.54 11.34
N SER A 59 -3.58 14.80 10.10
CA SER A 59 -4.52 15.89 9.86
C SER A 59 -5.99 15.46 10.01
N LYS A 60 -6.77 16.28 10.72
CA LYS A 60 -8.24 16.16 10.79
C LYS A 60 -8.96 16.48 9.47
N ASN A 61 -8.30 17.08 8.48
CA ASN A 61 -8.91 17.37 7.18
C ASN A 61 -8.96 16.11 6.29
N ILE A 62 -10.17 15.74 5.82
CA ILE A 62 -10.38 14.58 4.95
C ILE A 62 -9.65 14.69 3.61
N TRP A 63 -9.58 15.89 3.02
CA TRP A 63 -8.91 16.09 1.73
C TRP A 63 -7.40 15.80 1.82
N LYS A 64 -6.76 16.17 2.95
CA LYS A 64 -5.36 15.84 3.20
C LYS A 64 -5.15 14.33 3.35
N ARG A 65 -6.12 13.61 3.91
CA ARG A 65 -6.09 12.15 4.04
C ARG A 65 -6.27 11.46 2.70
N VAL A 66 -7.24 11.89 1.91
CA VAL A 66 -7.47 11.37 0.55
C VAL A 66 -6.23 11.59 -0.30
N LEU A 67 -5.68 12.81 -0.31
CA LEU A 67 -4.46 13.13 -1.04
C LEU A 67 -3.27 12.29 -0.59
N TYR A 68 -3.05 12.16 0.71
CA TYR A 68 -1.95 11.34 1.21
C TYR A 68 -2.15 9.84 0.89
N SER A 69 -3.38 9.35 0.92
CA SER A 69 -3.70 7.96 0.59
C SER A 69 -3.50 7.67 -0.89
N PHE A 70 -3.77 8.65 -1.76
CA PHE A 70 -3.42 8.60 -3.18
C PHE A 70 -1.90 8.52 -3.39
N ILE A 71 -1.12 9.32 -2.65
CA ILE A 71 0.34 9.27 -2.69
C ILE A 71 0.85 7.91 -2.18
N ALA A 72 0.29 7.41 -1.07
CA ALA A 72 0.62 6.12 -0.49
C ALA A 72 0.31 4.96 -1.46
N GLY A 73 -0.88 4.94 -2.05
CA GLY A 73 -1.28 3.94 -3.03
C GLY A 73 -0.42 4.00 -4.31
N THR A 74 -0.08 5.21 -4.77
CA THR A 74 0.90 5.42 -5.85
C THR A 74 2.24 4.80 -5.49
N TRP A 75 2.78 5.11 -4.32
CA TRP A 75 4.08 4.61 -3.87
C TRP A 75 4.11 3.08 -3.77
N ILE A 76 3.11 2.46 -3.14
CA ILE A 76 3.04 1.01 -2.98
C ILE A 76 2.93 0.32 -4.35
N SER A 77 2.07 0.85 -5.22
CA SER A 77 1.88 0.28 -6.56
C SER A 77 3.12 0.47 -7.43
N PHE A 78 3.77 1.62 -7.34
CA PHE A 78 4.99 1.92 -8.08
C PHE A 78 6.19 1.09 -7.61
N THR A 79 6.35 0.91 -6.30
CA THR A 79 7.40 0.04 -5.74
C THR A 79 7.17 -1.42 -6.13
N TYR A 80 5.90 -1.88 -6.15
CA TYR A 80 5.56 -3.16 -6.75
C TYR A 80 5.96 -3.19 -8.23
N LEU A 81 5.53 -2.23 -9.06
CA LEU A 81 5.87 -2.22 -10.48
C LEU A 81 7.39 -2.20 -10.74
N ILE A 82 8.17 -1.39 -10.02
CA ILE A 82 9.62 -1.33 -10.18
C ILE A 82 10.31 -2.63 -9.78
N SER A 83 9.77 -3.34 -8.80
CA SER A 83 10.41 -4.53 -8.24
C SER A 83 9.88 -5.83 -8.85
N SER A 84 8.63 -5.85 -9.32
CA SER A 84 7.98 -6.98 -9.97
C SER A 84 8.15 -7.02 -11.47
N TYR A 85 8.32 -5.83 -12.05
CA TYR A 85 8.83 -5.69 -13.39
C TYR A 85 10.33 -5.47 -13.20
N SER A 86 11.14 -6.18 -13.95
CA SER A 86 12.37 -5.63 -14.54
C SER A 86 12.13 -4.30 -15.31
N GLY A 87 11.10 -3.51 -15.00
CA GLY A 87 10.58 -2.37 -15.73
C GLY A 87 11.49 -1.17 -15.65
N PHE A 88 12.25 -1.01 -14.56
CA PHE A 88 13.33 0.00 -14.53
C PHE A 88 14.48 -0.39 -15.47
N VAL A 89 14.82 -1.68 -15.55
CA VAL A 89 15.85 -2.23 -16.44
C VAL A 89 15.39 -2.26 -17.91
N GLN A 90 14.10 -2.49 -18.17
CA GLN A 90 13.46 -2.39 -19.49
C GLN A 90 13.29 -0.94 -19.95
N PHE A 91 13.06 0.01 -19.04
CA PHE A 91 13.08 1.46 -19.34
C PHE A 91 14.47 1.92 -19.82
N PHE A 92 15.54 1.23 -19.40
CA PHE A 92 16.91 1.38 -19.92
C PHE A 92 17.26 0.43 -21.09
N GLY A 93 16.28 -0.25 -21.69
CA GLY A 93 16.47 -1.03 -22.91
C GLY A 93 17.10 -2.42 -22.75
N VAL A 94 17.22 -2.94 -21.53
CA VAL A 94 17.74 -4.29 -21.30
C VAL A 94 16.56 -5.26 -21.19
N TYR A 95 16.43 -6.14 -22.19
CA TYR A 95 15.37 -7.15 -22.27
C TYR A 95 15.55 -8.21 -21.17
N ALA A 96 14.65 -8.22 -20.19
CA ALA A 96 14.52 -9.33 -19.25
C ALA A 96 13.50 -10.35 -19.77
N LEU A 97 13.85 -11.64 -19.68
CA LEU A 97 13.09 -12.81 -20.16
C LEU A 97 11.81 -13.14 -19.35
N TYR A 98 11.31 -12.23 -18.51
CA TYR A 98 10.21 -12.51 -17.60
C TYR A 98 9.04 -11.54 -17.80
N SER A 99 7.85 -12.09 -18.07
CA SER A 99 6.59 -11.35 -18.08
C SER A 99 6.04 -11.25 -16.65
N PRO A 100 5.73 -10.05 -16.16
CA PRO A 100 5.24 -9.85 -14.80
C PRO A 100 3.86 -10.49 -14.64
N PRO A 101 3.55 -11.05 -13.45
CA PRO A 101 2.27 -11.70 -13.22
C PRO A 101 1.13 -10.68 -13.38
N PRO A 102 0.11 -11.01 -14.18
CA PRO A 102 -1.02 -10.13 -14.41
C PRO A 102 -1.82 -9.94 -13.11
N PHE A 103 -2.37 -8.73 -12.92
CA PHE A 103 -3.31 -8.51 -11.82
C PHE A 103 -4.62 -9.24 -12.15
N VAL A 104 -4.90 -10.32 -11.43
CA VAL A 104 -6.02 -11.22 -11.71
C VAL A 104 -6.90 -11.37 -10.48
N ILE A 105 -8.17 -11.00 -10.60
CA ILE A 105 -9.19 -11.25 -9.55
C ILE A 105 -10.20 -12.25 -10.12
N PHE A 106 -10.41 -13.38 -9.44
CA PHE A 106 -11.33 -14.44 -9.87
C PHE A 106 -11.13 -14.90 -11.33
N GLY A 107 -9.88 -14.93 -11.80
CA GLY A 107 -9.53 -15.30 -13.18
C GLY A 107 -9.71 -14.18 -14.22
N ILE A 108 -10.15 -12.99 -13.82
CA ILE A 108 -10.29 -11.82 -14.70
C ILE A 108 -9.03 -10.96 -14.63
N PHE A 109 -8.41 -10.74 -15.79
CA PHE A 109 -7.27 -9.82 -15.95
C PHE A 109 -7.73 -8.37 -15.83
N LEU A 110 -7.19 -7.66 -14.85
CA LEU A 110 -7.49 -6.26 -14.60
C LEU A 110 -6.31 -5.37 -14.96
N SER A 111 -6.62 -4.15 -15.38
CA SER A 111 -5.61 -3.12 -15.60
C SER A 111 -4.84 -2.83 -14.30
N PRO A 112 -3.51 -2.59 -14.36
CA PRO A 112 -2.71 -2.12 -13.21
C PRO A 112 -3.29 -0.86 -12.53
N PHE A 113 -4.10 -0.09 -13.24
CA PHE A 113 -4.83 1.04 -12.68
C PHE A 113 -5.78 0.64 -11.53
N PHE A 114 -6.44 -0.52 -11.61
CA PHE A 114 -7.33 -0.99 -10.54
C PHE A 114 -6.55 -1.40 -9.29
N TRP A 115 -5.34 -1.96 -9.45
CA TRP A 115 -4.42 -2.26 -8.35
C TRP A 115 -4.02 -1.00 -7.59
N TRP A 116 -3.73 0.06 -8.34
CA TRP A 116 -3.39 1.36 -7.78
C TRP A 116 -4.55 2.03 -7.04
N ILE A 117 -5.76 2.02 -7.62
CA ILE A 117 -6.97 2.50 -6.93
C ILE A 117 -7.17 1.72 -5.64
N TYR A 118 -7.07 0.40 -5.73
CA TYR A 118 -7.25 -0.50 -4.60
C TYR A 118 -6.33 -0.14 -3.42
N HIS A 119 -5.01 -0.02 -3.66
CA HIS A 119 -4.07 0.35 -2.60
C HIS A 119 -4.38 1.73 -2.00
N SER A 120 -4.77 2.70 -2.83
CA SER A 120 -5.12 4.05 -2.38
C SER A 120 -6.34 4.02 -1.46
N LEU A 121 -7.39 3.27 -1.83
CA LEU A 121 -8.62 3.14 -1.05
C LEU A 121 -8.41 2.35 0.24
N VAL A 122 -7.67 1.25 0.18
CA VAL A 122 -7.38 0.41 1.34
C VAL A 122 -6.53 1.17 2.36
N PHE A 123 -5.53 1.93 1.91
CA PHE A 123 -4.72 2.76 2.80
C PHE A 123 -5.59 3.85 3.48
N LEU A 124 -6.46 4.51 2.71
CA LEU A 124 -7.41 5.49 3.27
C LEU A 124 -8.32 4.85 4.32
N ALA A 125 -8.88 3.67 4.03
CA ALA A 125 -9.71 2.94 4.97
C ALA A 125 -8.95 2.60 6.26
N GLY A 126 -7.70 2.11 6.14
CA GLY A 126 -6.85 1.83 7.30
C GLY A 126 -6.61 3.06 8.16
N VAL A 127 -6.32 4.22 7.54
CA VAL A 127 -6.15 5.49 8.25
C VAL A 127 -7.44 5.93 8.95
N GLU A 128 -8.59 5.84 8.28
CA GLU A 128 -9.89 6.24 8.85
C GLU A 128 -10.31 5.33 10.01
N ILE A 129 -10.14 4.01 9.87
CA ILE A 129 -10.43 3.04 10.92
C ILE A 129 -9.54 3.31 12.13
N ALA A 130 -8.23 3.41 11.96
CA ALA A 130 -7.29 3.68 13.04
C ALA A 130 -7.64 4.94 13.84
N ARG A 131 -8.06 6.02 13.16
CA ARG A 131 -8.49 7.28 13.80
C ARG A 131 -9.80 7.15 14.58
N LYS A 132 -10.72 6.30 14.13
CA LYS A 132 -12.00 6.08 14.81
C LYS A 132 -11.83 5.20 16.06
N PHE A 133 -10.97 4.18 15.97
CA PHE A 133 -10.75 3.22 17.05
C PHE A 133 -9.82 3.74 18.15
N VAL A 134 -8.83 4.55 17.80
CA VAL A 134 -7.88 5.13 18.76
C VAL A 134 -8.00 6.65 18.69
N LYS A 135 -8.50 7.28 19.76
CA LYS A 135 -8.64 8.74 19.83
C LYS A 135 -7.28 9.39 20.03
#